data_AF-A0A402BU70-F1
#
_entry.id   AF-A0A402BU70-F1
#
_cell.length_a   1.000
_cell.length_b   1.000
_cell.length_c   1.000
_cell.angle_alpha   90.00
_cell.angle_beta   90.00
_cell.angle_gamma   90.00
#
_symmetry.space_group_name_H-M   'P 1'
#
loop_
_entity.id
_entity.type
_entity.pdbx_description
1 polymer ?
#
loop_
_entity_poly.entity_id
_entity_poly.type
_entity_poly.pdbx_seq_one_letter_code
_entity_poly.pdbx_strand_id
1 'polypeptide(L)' 'MSIDLYASWQKFAFLFGKYITIWILLTFLASAASLYQLAGVLEKHSSPRLKEIKLARKTAVAYVGTAVAFWLFSFIFS' A
#
# COMPACT_ATOMS: atom_id res chain seq x y z
N MET A 1 -10.34 39.42 11.92
CA MET A 1 -9.51 38.20 11.84
C MET A 1 -9.54 37.73 10.40
N SER A 2 -8.55 38.13 9.58
CA SER A 2 -8.48 37.67 8.19
C SER A 2 -8.11 36.19 8.20
N ILE A 3 -8.95 35.34 7.62
CA ILE A 3 -8.58 33.96 7.37
C ILE A 3 -7.45 34.03 6.35
N ASP A 4 -6.23 33.74 6.80
CA ASP A 4 -5.10 33.57 5.92
C ASP A 4 -5.29 32.25 5.18
N LEU A 5 -5.98 32.35 4.04
CA LEU A 5 -6.29 31.22 3.16
C LEU A 5 -5.01 30.53 2.69
N TYR A 6 -3.92 31.28 2.52
CA TYR A 6 -2.64 30.73 2.10
C TYR A 6 -2.03 29.85 3.19
N ALA A 7 -1.94 30.36 4.42
CA ALA A 7 -1.44 29.58 5.56
C ALA A 7 -2.34 28.37 5.88
N SER A 8 -3.65 28.51 5.70
CA SER A 8 -4.62 27.42 5.89
C SER A 8 -4.48 26.34 4.81
N TRP A 9 -4.27 26.75 3.55
CA TRP A 9 -4.06 25.85 2.42
C TRP A 9 -2.75 25.05 2.58
N GLN A 10 -1.66 25.68 2.99
CA GLN A 10 -0.39 24.99 3.24
C GLN A 10 -0.53 23.90 4.32
N LYS A 11 -1.20 24.21 5.43
CA LYS A 11 -1.44 23.23 6.51
C LYS A 11 -2.32 22.08 6.03
N PHE A 12 -3.36 22.37 5.26
CA PHE A 12 -4.22 21.34 4.69
C PHE A 12 -3.44 20.43 3.73
N ALA A 13 -2.67 20.99 2.81
CA ALA A 13 -1.85 20.24 1.85
C ALA A 13 -0.85 19.31 2.56
N PHE A 14 -0.20 19.79 3.62
CA PHE A 14 0.71 18.97 4.43
C PHE A 14 -0.01 17.79 5.11
N LEU A 15 -1.14 18.06 5.77
CA LEU A 15 -1.92 17.00 6.44
C LEU A 15 -2.48 16.00 5.42
N PHE A 16 -3.02 16.49 4.31
CA PHE A 16 -3.58 15.68 3.24
C PHE A 16 -2.53 14.74 2.64
N GLY A 17 -1.34 15.26 2.33
CA GLY A 17 -0.20 14.45 1.86
C GLY A 17 0.15 13.34 2.84
N LYS A 18 0.26 13.66 4.13
CA LYS A 18 0.56 12.68 5.18
C LYS A 18 -0.48 11.56 5.26
N TYR A 19 -1.77 11.90 5.25
CA TYR A 19 -2.83 10.90 5.32
C TYR A 19 -2.90 10.03 4.05
N ILE A 20 -2.70 10.62 2.87
CA ILE A 20 -2.63 9.86 1.62
C ILE A 20 -1.47 8.88 1.64
N THR A 21 -0.28 9.30 2.08
CA THR A 21 0.88 8.41 2.12
C THR A 21 0.61 7.21 3.02
N ILE A 22 0.05 7.43 4.21
CA ILE A 22 -0.35 6.33 5.11
C ILE A 22 -1.40 5.43 4.44
N TRP A 23 -2.40 6.02 3.80
CA TRP A 23 -3.47 5.27 3.14
C TRP A 23 -2.96 4.40 1.97
N ILE A 24 -2.03 4.92 1.17
CA ILE A 24 -1.38 4.18 0.08
C ILE A 24 -0.60 2.98 0.64
N LEU A 25 0.16 3.17 1.71
CA LEU A 25 0.91 2.09 2.37
C LEU A 25 -0.03 0.98 2.87
N LEU A 26 -1.12 1.37 3.54
CA LEU A 26 -2.12 0.42 4.01
C LEU A 26 -2.78 -0.34 2.86
N THR A 27 -3.07 0.34 1.74
CA THR A 27 -3.68 -0.27 0.56
C THR A 27 -2.77 -1.32 -0.07
N PHE A 28 -1.46 -1.03 -0.17
CA PHE A 28 -0.49 -2.00 -0.68
C PHE A 28 -0.32 -3.21 0.25
N LEU A 29 -0.25 -2.99 1.55
CA LEU A 29 -0.16 -4.08 2.53
C LEU A 29 -1.44 -4.93 2.56
N ALA A 30 -2.61 -4.32 2.47
CA ALA A 30 -3.89 -5.03 2.40
C ALA A 30 -4.01 -5.85 1.11
N SER A 31 -3.56 -5.30 -0.02
CA SER A 31 -3.49 -6.00 -1.31
C SER A 31 -2.52 -7.19 -1.26
N ALA A 32 -1.38 -7.02 -0.60
CA ALA A 32 -0.44 -8.12 -0.39
C ALA A 32 -1.03 -9.23 0.49
N ALA A 33 -1.68 -8.86 1.60
CA ALA A 33 -2.30 -9.80 2.52
C ALA A 33 -3.43 -10.58 1.84
N SER A 34 -4.29 -9.92 1.06
CA SER A 34 -5.38 -10.56 0.34
C SER A 34 -4.87 -11.53 -0.73
N LEU A 35 -3.81 -11.17 -1.47
CA LEU A 35 -3.17 -12.06 -2.44
C LEU A 35 -2.50 -13.26 -1.79
N TYR A 36 -1.89 -13.08 -0.61
CA TYR A 36 -1.30 -14.18 0.15
C TYR A 36 -2.37 -15.14 0.68
N GLN A 37 -3.46 -14.60 1.20
CA GLN A 37 -4.61 -15.40 1.64
C GLN A 37 -5.26 -16.13 0.47
N LEU A 38 -5.45 -15.46 -0.67
CA LEU A 38 -5.94 -16.06 -1.90
C LEU A 38 -5.05 -17.22 -2.35
N ALA A 39 -3.73 -17.03 -2.36
CA ALA A 39 -2.78 -18.09 -2.68
C ALA A 39 -2.92 -19.30 -1.75
N GLY A 40 -3.10 -19.08 -0.44
CA GLY A 40 -3.31 -20.15 0.53
C GLY A 40 -4.64 -20.90 0.34
N VAL A 41 -5.71 -20.19 -0.05
CA VAL A 41 -7.00 -20.81 -0.41
C VAL A 41 -6.86 -21.64 -1.68
N LEU A 42 -6.20 -21.12 -2.73
CA LEU A 42 -5.95 -21.87 -3.97
C LEU A 42 -5.09 -23.11 -3.70
N GLU A 43 -4.10 -23.03 -2.82
CA GLU A 43 -3.25 -24.16 -2.45
C GLU A 43 -4.04 -25.27 -1.75
N LYS A 44 -5.04 -24.91 -0.93
CA LYS A 44 -5.93 -25.88 -0.25
C LYS A 44 -6.95 -26.53 -1.19
N HIS A 45 -7.48 -25.79 -2.18
CA HIS A 45 -8.62 -26.24 -2.99
C HIS A 45 -8.27 -26.61 -4.44
N SER A 46 -7.08 -26.28 -4.97
CA SER A 46 -6.79 -26.36 -6.40
C SER A 46 -5.32 -26.69 -6.70
N SER A 47 -4.95 -27.97 -6.54
CA SER A 47 -3.64 -28.52 -6.92
C SER A 47 -3.16 -28.21 -8.37
N PRO A 48 -4.02 -28.18 -9.42
CA PRO A 48 -3.52 -27.92 -10.78
C PRO A 48 -3.19 -26.44 -11.10
N ARG A 49 -3.47 -25.49 -10.19
CA ARG A 49 -3.26 -24.04 -10.40
C ARG A 49 -1.95 -23.51 -9.82
N LEU A 50 -0.90 -24.32 -9.81
CA LEU A 50 0.43 -23.96 -9.28
C LEU A 50 1.02 -22.67 -9.88
N LYS A 51 0.74 -22.38 -11.17
CA LYS A 51 1.18 -21.13 -11.82
C LYS A 51 0.50 -19.90 -11.23
N GLU A 52 -0.81 -19.98 -10.96
CA GLU A 52 -1.60 -18.89 -10.38
C GLU A 52 -1.22 -18.65 -8.92
N ILE A 53 -0.97 -19.72 -8.15
CA ILE A 53 -0.49 -19.62 -6.77
C ILE A 53 0.88 -18.92 -6.71
N LYS A 54 1.82 -19.30 -7.59
CA LYS A 54 3.14 -18.66 -7.68
C LYS A 54 3.02 -17.20 -8.10
N LEU A 55 2.13 -16.88 -9.04
CA LEU A 55 1.87 -15.51 -9.47
C LEU A 55 1.32 -14.67 -8.30
N ALA A 56 0.31 -15.17 -7.58
CA ALA A 56 -0.30 -14.50 -6.43
C ALA A 56 0.70 -14.24 -5.29
N ARG A 57 1.57 -15.21 -4.98
CA ARG A 57 2.65 -15.01 -3.99
C ARG A 57 3.67 -13.98 -4.47
N LYS A 58 4.07 -14.03 -5.75
CA LYS A 58 5.02 -13.07 -6.32
C LYS A 58 4.46 -11.65 -6.34
N THR A 59 3.20 -11.47 -6.70
CA THR A 59 2.53 -10.17 -6.67
C THR A 59 2.36 -9.66 -5.25
N ALA A 60 2.04 -10.53 -4.28
CA ALA A 60 2.02 -10.15 -2.87
C ALA A 60 3.39 -9.60 -2.41
N VAL A 61 4.48 -10.30 -2.74
CA VAL A 61 5.85 -9.83 -2.42
C VAL A 61 6.16 -8.50 -3.11
N ALA A 62 5.74 -8.33 -4.37
CA ALA A 62 5.94 -7.07 -5.08
C ALA A 62 5.19 -5.92 -4.40
N TYR A 63 3.94 -6.12 -3.96
CA TYR A 63 3.18 -5.10 -3.23
C TYR A 63 3.79 -4.76 -1.88
N VAL A 64 4.33 -5.74 -1.13
CA VAL A 64 5.10 -5.47 0.09
C VAL A 64 6.36 -4.66 -0.23
N GLY A 65 7.10 -5.05 -1.28
CA GLY A 65 8.29 -4.32 -1.71
C GLY A 65 7.99 -2.86 -2.08
N THR A 66 6.91 -2.63 -2.82
CA THR A 66 6.43 -1.28 -3.16
C THR A 66 6.02 -0.51 -1.91
N ALA A 67 5.31 -1.13 -0.97
CA ALA A 67 4.96 -0.48 0.31
C ALA A 67 6.23 -0.07 1.08
N VAL A 68 7.22 -0.95 1.19
CA VAL A 68 8.50 -0.63 1.86
C VAL A 68 9.24 0.50 1.14
N ALA A 69 9.28 0.49 -0.19
CA ALA A 69 9.90 1.57 -0.97
C ALA A 69 9.19 2.91 -0.70
N PHE A 70 7.86 2.97 -0.81
CA PHE A 70 7.09 4.18 -0.52
C PHE A 70 7.24 4.63 0.93
N TRP A 71 7.38 3.70 1.87
CA TRP A 71 7.61 4.01 3.28
C TRP A 71 8.98 4.65 3.49
N LEU A 72 10.03 4.12 2.88
CA LEU A 72 11.37 4.71 2.91
C LEU A 72 11.40 6.09 2.24
N PHE A 73 10.73 6.24 1.10
CA PHE A 73 10.56 7.54 0.44
C PHE A 73 9.82 8.53 1.37
N SER A 74 8.78 8.09 2.07
CA SER A 74 8.10 8.91 3.06
C SER A 74 9.04 9.40 4.15
N PHE A 75 9.98 8.57 4.63
CA PHE A 75 10.96 8.99 5.64
C PHE A 75 11.96 10.03 5.15
N ILE A 76 12.39 9.95 3.88
CA ILE A 76 13.36 10.88 3.29
C ILE A 76 12.74 12.25 3.01
N PHE A 77 11.46 12.28 2.63
CA PHE A 77 10.75 13.47 2.16
C PHE A 77 9.66 14.00 3.11
N SER A 78 9.47 13.42 4.31
CA SER A 78 8.57 13.94 5.36
C SER A 78 9.24 14.96 6.26
#